data_AF-A0A963VBH0-F1
#
_entry.id   AF-A0A963VBH0-F1
#
_cell.length_a   1.000
_cell.length_b   1.000
_cell.length_c   1.000
_cell.angle_alpha   90.00
_cell.angle_beta   90.00
_cell.angle_gamma   90.00
#
_symmetry.space_group_name_H-M   'P 1'
#
loop_
_entity.id
_entity.type
_entity.pdbx_description
1 polymer ?
#
loop_
_entity_poly.entity_id
_entity_poly.type
_entity_poly.pdbx_seq_one_letter_code
_entity_poly.pdbx_strand_id
1 'polypeptide(L)'
;VTTRRGSGGGAVLCKDPAEVRLGDVVRLLEEGQALVECFRPGGGDCTIDARCRLKLRLHRAEARFIEDLNRSTLRDIALPLRQAA
;
A
#
# COMPACT_ATOMS: atom_id res chain seq x y z
N VAL A 1 1.70 14.79 -1.28
CA VAL A 1 3.06 15.32 -1.05
C VAL A 1 3.19 16.63 -1.82
N THR A 2 3.82 17.64 -1.23
CA THR A 2 4.14 18.89 -1.92
C THR A 2 5.62 18.87 -2.26
N THR A 3 5.97 19.17 -3.51
CA THR A 3 7.35 19.14 -4.00
C THR A 3 7.82 20.52 -4.42
N ARG A 4 9.04 20.90 -4.05
CA ARG A 4 9.70 22.14 -4.49
C ARG A 4 10.98 21.82 -5.26
N ARG A 5 11.16 22.44 -6.43
CA ARG A 5 12.37 22.34 -7.27
C ARG A 5 13.42 23.39 -6.87
N GLY A 6 14.68 23.20 -7.31
CA GLY A 6 15.80 24.12 -7.05
C GLY A 6 16.72 23.66 -5.91
N SER A 7 17.79 24.42 -5.65
CA SER A 7 18.68 24.21 -4.50
C SER A 7 17.89 24.38 -3.20
N GLY A 8 18.06 23.43 -2.27
CA GLY A 8 17.22 23.35 -1.06
C GLY A 8 15.76 22.93 -1.34
N GLY A 9 15.48 22.38 -2.53
CA GLY A 9 14.21 21.73 -2.86
C GLY A 9 14.01 20.40 -2.12
N GLY A 10 12.90 19.73 -2.41
CA GLY A 10 12.56 18.46 -1.78
C GLY A 10 11.06 18.16 -1.78
N ALA A 11 10.68 17.14 -1.03
CA ALA A 11 9.32 16.69 -0.85
C ALA A 11 8.92 16.80 0.62
N VAL A 12 7.69 17.26 0.89
CA VAL A 12 7.12 17.36 2.24
C VAL A 12 5.72 16.75 2.23
N LEU A 13 5.32 16.12 3.34
CA LEU A 13 3.96 15.62 3.52
C LEU A 13 2.96 16.79 3.46
N CYS A 14 1.83 16.60 2.76
CA CYS A 14 0.75 17.59 2.70
C CYS A 14 -0.22 17.51 3.88
N LYS A 15 -0.07 16.49 4.72
CA LYS A 15 -0.96 16.12 5.81
C LYS A 15 -0.12 15.74 7.01
N ASP A 16 -0.72 15.75 8.20
CA ASP A 16 -0.06 15.23 9.38
C ASP A 16 0.24 13.72 9.20
N PRO A 17 1.44 13.22 9.56
CA PRO A 17 1.74 11.78 9.53
C PRO A 17 0.72 10.88 10.23
N ALA A 18 -0.01 11.38 11.25
CA ALA A 18 -1.09 10.64 11.92
C ALA A 18 -2.36 10.50 11.07
N GLU A 19 -2.50 11.26 9.99
CA GLU A 19 -3.63 11.13 9.06
C GLU A 19 -3.31 10.19 7.89
N VAL A 20 -2.06 9.72 7.78
CA VAL A 20 -1.61 8.88 6.67
C VAL A 20 -1.58 7.42 7.11
N ARG A 21 -2.63 6.67 6.80
CA ARG A 21 -2.73 5.24 7.12
C ARG A 21 -1.79 4.42 6.25
N LEU A 22 -1.16 3.39 6.83
CA LEU A 22 -0.15 2.60 6.11
C LEU A 22 -0.75 1.77 4.97
N GLY A 23 -1.93 1.16 5.19
CA GLY A 23 -2.59 0.37 4.17
C GLY A 23 -2.97 1.20 2.94
N ASP A 24 -3.34 2.47 3.12
CA ASP A 24 -3.63 3.39 2.01
C ASP A 24 -2.37 3.71 1.18
N VAL A 25 -1.21 3.88 1.84
CA VAL A 25 0.07 4.08 1.15
C VAL A 25 0.46 2.82 0.37
N VAL A 26 0.40 1.65 1.00
CA VAL A 26 0.73 0.37 0.33
C VAL A 26 -0.21 0.12 -0.84
N ARG A 27 -1.51 0.32 -0.68
CA ARG A 27 -2.49 0.13 -1.76
C ARG A 27 -2.26 1.07 -2.95
N LEU A 28 -1.83 2.31 -2.70
CA LEU A 28 -1.49 3.27 -3.75
C LEU A 28 -0.22 2.85 -4.50
N LEU A 29 0.81 2.38 -3.79
CA LEU A 29 2.08 1.99 -4.39
C LEU A 29 1.99 0.65 -5.16
N GLU A 30 1.14 -0.26 -4.70
CA GLU A 30 0.89 -1.56 -5.35
C GLU A 30 -0.25 -1.50 -6.38
N GLU A 31 -0.75 -0.32 -6.73
CA GLU A 31 -1.81 -0.18 -7.72
C GLU A 31 -1.38 -0.78 -9.07
N GLY A 32 -2.17 -1.74 -9.57
CA GLY A 32 -1.84 -2.48 -10.80
C GLY A 32 -0.95 -3.70 -10.59
N GLN A 33 -0.44 -3.95 -9.37
CA GLN A 33 0.33 -5.13 -9.01
C GLN A 33 -0.56 -6.19 -8.38
N ALA A 34 -1.23 -6.97 -9.23
CA ALA A 34 -2.09 -8.06 -8.78
C ALA A 34 -1.28 -9.16 -8.06
N LEU A 35 -1.70 -9.55 -6.85
CA LEU A 35 -1.08 -10.61 -6.04
C LEU A 35 -0.95 -11.95 -6.80
N VAL A 36 -1.97 -12.25 -7.60
CA VAL A 36 -1.96 -13.37 -8.54
C VAL A 36 -2.51 -12.91 -9.88
N GLU A 37 -2.09 -13.57 -10.95
CA GLU A 37 -2.56 -13.33 -12.32
C GLU A 37 -4.09 -13.19 -12.38
N CYS A 38 -4.83 -14.06 -11.69
CA CYS A 38 -6.30 -14.08 -11.73
C CYS A 38 -6.98 -12.84 -11.12
N PHE A 39 -6.25 -11.94 -10.44
CA PHE A 39 -6.79 -10.69 -9.89
C PHE A 39 -6.59 -9.51 -10.84
N ARG A 40 -5.70 -9.62 -11.84
CA ARG A 40 -5.40 -8.50 -12.74
C ARG A 40 -6.55 -8.29 -13.75
N PRO A 41 -6.79 -7.05 -14.18
CA PRO A 41 -7.65 -6.79 -15.33
C PRO A 41 -7.17 -7.57 -16.55
N GLY A 42 -8.06 -8.31 -17.21
CA GLY A 42 -7.71 -9.15 -18.36
C GLY A 42 -6.98 -10.45 -18.03
N GLY A 43 -6.87 -10.82 -16.75
CA GLY A 43 -6.41 -12.15 -16.36
C GLY A 43 -7.53 -13.17 -16.23
N GLY A 44 -7.23 -14.31 -15.58
CA GLY A 44 -8.24 -15.34 -15.32
C GLY A 44 -8.29 -16.46 -16.37
N ASP A 45 -7.21 -16.65 -17.14
CA ASP A 45 -7.05 -17.79 -18.07
C ASP A 45 -6.92 -19.15 -17.35
N CYS A 46 -7.03 -19.15 -16.02
CA CYS A 46 -7.04 -20.33 -15.21
C CYS A 46 -8.29 -21.18 -15.50
N THR A 47 -8.09 -22.42 -15.98
CA THR A 47 -9.18 -23.36 -16.34
C THR A 47 -10.15 -23.67 -15.18
N ILE A 48 -9.77 -23.39 -13.93
CA ILE A 48 -10.61 -23.61 -12.75
C ILE A 48 -11.12 -22.33 -12.09
N ASP A 49 -10.94 -21.14 -12.70
CA ASP A 49 -11.21 -19.83 -12.08
C ASP A 49 -12.57 -19.76 -11.37
N ALA A 50 -13.64 -20.15 -12.08
CA ALA A 50 -15.02 -20.12 -11.58
C ALA A 50 -15.28 -20.98 -10.32
N ARG A 51 -14.42 -21.97 -10.04
CA ARG A 51 -14.53 -22.87 -8.88
C ARG A 51 -13.28 -22.88 -8.00
N CYS A 52 -12.37 -21.93 -8.22
CA CYS A 52 -11.10 -21.86 -7.51
C CYS A 52 -11.32 -21.39 -6.07
N ARG A 53 -11.30 -22.33 -5.12
CA ARG A 53 -11.42 -22.01 -3.68
C ARG A 53 -10.23 -21.20 -3.16
N LEU A 54 -9.06 -21.28 -3.81
CA LEU A 54 -7.88 -20.52 -3.44
C LEU A 54 -8.05 -19.03 -3.75
N LYS A 55 -8.62 -18.68 -4.91
CA LYS A 55 -8.88 -17.29 -5.35
C LYS A 55 -9.59 -16.49 -4.26
N LEU A 56 -10.65 -17.05 -3.70
CA LEU A 56 -11.41 -16.44 -2.60
C LEU A 56 -10.59 -16.28 -1.31
N ARG A 57 -9.74 -17.26 -0.97
CA ARG A 57 -8.89 -17.18 0.23
C ARG A 57 -7.84 -16.09 0.08
N LEU A 58 -7.23 -15.97 -1.10
CA LEU A 58 -6.23 -14.95 -1.39
C LEU A 58 -6.84 -13.53 -1.38
N HIS A 59 -8.02 -13.33 -1.97
CA HIS A 59 -8.71 -12.02 -1.90
C HIS A 59 -9.00 -11.60 -0.46
N ARG A 60 -9.42 -12.55 0.39
CA ARG A 60 -9.66 -12.29 1.82
C ARG A 60 -8.36 -11.96 2.56
N ALA A 61 -7.27 -12.67 2.24
CA ALA A 61 -5.97 -12.43 2.85
C ALA A 61 -5.42 -11.04 2.48
N GLU A 62 -5.49 -10.67 1.21
CA GLU A 62 -5.11 -9.34 0.70
C GLU A 62 -5.92 -8.22 1.38
N ALA A 63 -7.25 -8.36 1.44
CA ALA A 63 -8.10 -7.39 2.12
C ALA A 63 -7.74 -7.25 3.60
N ARG A 64 -7.48 -8.38 4.29
CA ARG A 64 -7.13 -8.38 5.72
C ARG A 64 -5.75 -7.79 5.97
N PHE A 65 -4.79 -8.01 5.07
CA PHE A 65 -3.47 -7.40 5.15
C PHE A 65 -3.57 -5.88 5.11
N ILE A 66 -4.31 -5.32 4.14
CA ILE A 66 -4.52 -3.87 4.04
C ILE A 66 -5.30 -3.34 5.26
N GLU A 67 -6.34 -4.04 5.71
CA GLU A 67 -7.11 -3.67 6.91
C GLU A 67 -6.21 -3.59 8.16
N ASP A 68 -5.31 -4.56 8.34
CA ASP A 68 -4.39 -4.61 9.47
C ASP A 68 -3.38 -3.46 9.44
N LEU A 69 -2.77 -3.19 8.27
CA LEU A 69 -1.90 -2.04 8.08
C LEU A 69 -2.62 -0.71 8.35
N ASN A 70 -3.90 -0.62 7.99
CA ASN A 70 -4.73 0.55 8.20
C ASN A 70 -5.11 0.81 9.67
N ARG A 71 -4.65 -0.03 10.60
CA ARG A 71 -4.67 0.20 12.06
C ARG A 71 -3.51 1.07 12.55
N SER A 72 -2.50 1.29 11.70
CA SER A 72 -1.34 2.14 11.98
C SER A 72 -1.23 3.28 10.95
N THR A 73 -0.46 4.30 11.31
CA THR A 73 -0.20 5.50 10.52
C THR A 73 1.29 5.69 10.28
N LEU A 74 1.67 6.60 9.39
CA LEU A 74 3.09 6.95 9.20
C LEU A 74 3.75 7.46 10.48
N ARG A 75 2.98 8.10 11.38
CA ARG A 75 3.50 8.54 12.69
C ARG A 75 3.97 7.36 13.53
N ASP A 76 3.21 6.27 13.54
CA ASP A 76 3.46 5.13 14.44
C ASP A 76 4.75 4.37 14.10
N ILE A 77 5.21 4.48 12.85
CA ILE A 77 6.42 3.80 12.34
C ILE A 77 7.58 4.77 12.07
N ALA A 78 7.40 6.07 12.34
CA ALA A 78 8.44 7.06 12.10
C ALA A 78 9.64 6.79 13.02
N LEU A 79 10.82 6.65 12.42
CA LEU A 79 12.06 6.54 13.19
C LEU A 79 12.34 7.86 13.92
N PRO A 80 12.92 7.82 15.13
CA PRO A 80 13.40 9.02 15.78
C PRO A 80 14.41 9.72 14.87
N LEU A 81 14.42 11.05 14.90
CA LEU A 81 15.43 11.82 14.19
C LEU A 81 16.81 11.32 14.61
N ARG A 82 17.62 10.93 13.63
CA ARG A 82 19.04 10.68 13.86
C ARG A 82 19.61 12.00 14.40
N GLN A 83 20.01 12.01 15.67
CA GLN A 83 20.71 13.15 16.25
C GLN A 83 21.99 13.33 15.43
N ALA A 84 22.13 14.49 14.80
CA ALA A 84 23.38 14.89 14.19
C ALA A 84 24.39 15.11 15.32
N ALA A 85 25.58 14.52 15.18
CA ALA A 85 26.73 14.82 16.03
C ALA A 85 27.24 16.24 15.77
#